data_AF-S9RH88-F1
#
_entry.id   AF-S9RH88-F1
#
_cell.length_a   1.000
_cell.length_b   1.000
_cell.length_c   1.000
_cell.angle_alpha   90.00
_cell.angle_beta   90.00
_cell.angle_gamma   90.00
#
_symmetry.space_group_name_H-M   'P 1'
#
loop_
_entity.id
_entity.type
_entity.pdbx_description
1 polymer ?
#
loop_
_entity_poly.entity_id
_entity_poly.type
_entity_poly.pdbx_seq_one_letter_code
_entity_poly.pdbx_strand_id
1 'polypeptide(L)'
;MKFDFTDHSHRRYNPLNDTWVLCSPHRGKRPWQGEQEDIVKDEVQNYDPSCYLCPGNDRAMGTKNPNYTATHVFRNDYPAVKREQPDLVEEQSHEKGQTLSLKSRLQKTQGVKGDCFVICFSPNHSLTLPRMEINAIMHVVETWKQLCFQLKTASSERMHYRYIE
;
A
#
# COMPACT_ATOMS: atom_id res chain seq x y z
N MET A 1 12.75 -19.93 -40.47
CA MET A 1 13.27 -19.10 -39.37
C MET A 1 12.51 -19.48 -38.10
N LYS A 2 13.18 -19.61 -36.95
CA LYS A 2 12.55 -20.01 -35.68
C LYS A 2 12.32 -18.76 -34.82
N PHE A 3 11.23 -18.74 -34.07
CA PHE A 3 10.97 -17.68 -33.11
C PHE A 3 11.97 -17.75 -31.95
N ASP A 4 12.64 -16.63 -31.64
CA ASP A 4 13.56 -16.49 -30.51
C ASP A 4 13.07 -15.39 -29.56
N PHE A 5 12.82 -15.74 -28.30
CA PHE A 5 12.33 -14.80 -27.28
C PHE A 5 13.39 -13.77 -26.85
N THR A 6 14.66 -14.01 -27.15
CA THR A 6 15.77 -13.09 -26.83
C THR A 6 15.98 -12.01 -27.88
N ASP A 7 15.39 -12.20 -29.07
CA ASP A 7 15.56 -11.32 -30.23
C ASP A 7 14.22 -10.70 -30.68
N HIS A 8 13.15 -11.51 -30.74
CA HIS A 8 11.86 -11.07 -31.26
C HIS A 8 10.92 -10.54 -30.17
N SER A 9 10.30 -9.40 -30.46
CA SER A 9 9.25 -8.81 -29.61
C SER A 9 8.05 -9.74 -29.50
N HIS A 10 7.50 -9.85 -28.28
CA HIS A 10 6.36 -10.71 -27.97
C HIS A 10 5.53 -10.14 -26.83
N ARG A 11 4.36 -10.73 -26.57
CA ARG A 11 3.57 -10.44 -25.37
C ARG A 11 3.52 -11.67 -24.47
N ARG A 12 3.52 -11.44 -23.15
CA ARG A 12 3.29 -12.48 -22.13
C ARG A 12 2.01 -12.15 -21.38
N TYR A 13 1.14 -13.13 -21.24
CA TYR A 13 -0.11 -12.99 -20.51
C TYR A 13 0.13 -13.05 -19.00
N ASN A 14 -0.51 -12.15 -18.24
CA ASN A 14 -0.56 -12.17 -16.79
C ASN A 14 -1.96 -12.62 -16.35
N PRO A 15 -2.12 -13.86 -15.85
CA PRO A 15 -3.41 -14.39 -15.44
C PRO A 15 -3.95 -13.77 -14.16
N LEU A 16 -3.13 -13.09 -13.35
CA LEU A 16 -3.58 -12.49 -12.08
C LEU A 16 -4.49 -11.27 -12.30
N ASN A 17 -4.37 -10.61 -13.45
CA ASN A 17 -5.13 -9.39 -13.76
C ASN A 17 -5.71 -9.38 -15.18
N ASP A 18 -5.69 -10.52 -15.88
CA ASP A 18 -6.17 -10.67 -17.26
C ASP A 18 -5.57 -9.65 -18.25
N THR A 19 -4.27 -9.37 -18.12
CA THR A 19 -3.58 -8.42 -19.00
C THR A 19 -2.41 -9.05 -19.74
N TRP A 20 -1.81 -8.29 -20.66
CA TRP A 20 -0.64 -8.71 -21.40
C TRP A 20 0.47 -7.67 -21.28
N VAL A 21 1.70 -8.15 -21.13
CA VAL A 21 2.91 -7.32 -21.09
C VAL A 21 3.67 -7.45 -22.40
N LEU A 22 4.03 -6.33 -23.03
CA LEU A 22 4.90 -6.30 -24.20
C LEU A 22 6.37 -6.45 -23.78
N CYS A 23 7.04 -7.47 -24.29
CA CYS A 23 8.48 -7.72 -24.12
C CYS A 23 9.21 -7.29 -25.39
N SER A 24 10.07 -6.27 -25.28
CA SER A 24 10.91 -5.76 -26.38
C SER A 24 12.39 -5.93 -26.03
N PRO A 25 13.04 -7.05 -26.39
CA PRO A 25 14.35 -7.45 -25.85
C PRO A 25 15.50 -6.44 -26.02
N HIS A 26 15.42 -5.58 -27.04
CA HIS A 26 16.49 -4.62 -27.34
C HIS A 26 16.21 -3.19 -26.87
N ARG A 27 15.05 -2.94 -26.26
CA ARG A 27 14.63 -1.56 -25.93
C ARG A 27 15.60 -0.84 -24.98
N GLY A 28 16.21 -1.57 -24.05
CA GLY A 28 17.21 -1.03 -23.11
C GLY A 28 18.55 -0.65 -23.75
N LYS A 29 18.82 -1.04 -25.01
CA LYS A 29 20.04 -0.66 -25.73
C LYS A 29 19.99 0.76 -26.29
N ARG A 30 18.84 1.44 -26.23
CA ARG A 30 18.70 2.82 -26.71
C ARG A 30 19.55 3.74 -25.83
N PRO A 31 20.37 4.63 -26.42
CA PRO A 31 21.09 5.64 -25.65
C PRO A 31 20.14 6.43 -24.76
N TRP A 32 20.45 6.50 -23.46
CA TRP A 32 19.66 7.24 -22.47
C TRP A 32 20.29 8.61 -22.22
N GLN A 33 19.54 9.67 -22.52
CA GLN A 33 19.90 11.07 -22.24
C GLN A 33 18.83 11.77 -21.39
N GLY A 34 17.96 10.98 -20.75
CA GLY A 34 16.93 11.48 -19.86
C GLY A 34 17.45 11.66 -18.44
N GLU A 35 16.50 11.77 -17.52
CA GLU A 35 16.73 11.91 -16.08
C GLU A 35 17.59 10.76 -15.53
N GLN A 36 18.50 11.09 -14.63
CA GLN A 36 19.31 10.13 -13.89
C GLN A 36 18.94 10.26 -12.42
N GLU A 37 18.62 9.14 -11.78
CA GLU A 37 18.30 9.10 -10.36
C GLU A 37 19.56 9.33 -9.53
N ASP A 38 19.44 10.16 -8.49
CA ASP A 38 20.50 10.33 -7.51
C ASP A 38 20.65 9.06 -6.66
N ILE A 39 21.89 8.60 -6.51
CA ILE A 39 22.19 7.51 -5.59
C ILE A 39 22.25 8.10 -4.19
N VAL A 40 21.17 7.93 -3.43
CA VAL A 40 21.14 8.32 -2.01
C VAL A 40 22.07 7.40 -1.22
N LYS A 41 23.22 7.93 -0.82
CA LYS A 41 24.15 7.30 0.14
C LYS A 41 23.84 7.85 1.52
N ASP A 42 22.84 7.31 2.20
CA ASP A 42 22.63 7.72 3.58
C ASP A 42 23.46 6.86 4.54
N GLU A 43 24.39 7.52 5.23
CA GLU A 43 24.85 7.09 6.56
C GLU A 43 23.75 7.43 7.56
N VAL A 44 22.64 6.69 7.51
CA VAL A 44 21.53 6.89 8.43
C VAL A 44 21.98 6.49 9.83
N GLN A 45 21.80 7.38 10.81
CA GLN A 45 22.02 7.04 12.22
C GLN A 45 20.99 6.02 12.69
N ASN A 46 21.33 5.20 13.69
CA ASN A 46 20.39 4.20 14.20
C ASN A 46 19.14 4.80 14.86
N TYR A 47 19.17 6.09 15.18
CA TYR A 47 18.09 6.82 15.78
C TYR A 47 18.13 8.27 15.28
N ASP A 48 16.96 8.82 14.95
CA ASP A 48 16.80 10.22 14.57
C ASP A 48 15.79 10.88 15.54
N PRO A 49 16.19 11.90 16.30
CA PRO A 49 15.31 12.59 17.25
C PRO A 49 14.18 13.37 16.57
N SER A 50 14.29 13.68 15.27
CA SER A 50 13.26 14.38 14.49
C SER A 50 12.27 13.43 13.80
N CYS A 51 12.58 12.13 13.76
CA CYS A 51 11.76 11.14 13.08
C CYS A 51 10.49 10.80 13.88
N TYR A 52 9.31 10.98 13.28
CA TYR A 52 8.02 10.64 13.89
C TYR A 52 7.79 9.14 14.16
N LEU A 53 8.67 8.27 13.64
CA LEU A 53 8.55 6.82 13.75
C LEU A 53 9.51 6.21 14.79
N CYS A 54 10.55 6.93 15.21
CA CYS A 54 11.54 6.40 16.14
C CYS A 54 10.93 6.19 17.55
N PRO A 55 11.43 5.22 18.33
CA PRO A 55 10.97 4.96 19.70
C PRO A 55 11.12 6.20 20.60
N GLY A 56 10.13 6.48 21.44
CA GLY A 56 10.16 7.60 22.39
C GLY A 56 9.95 9.00 21.80
N ASN A 57 9.90 9.13 20.46
CA ASN A 57 9.62 10.37 19.77
C ASN A 57 8.13 10.67 19.74
N ASP A 58 7.79 11.94 19.63
CA ASP A 58 6.44 12.37 19.35
C ASP A 58 6.10 12.05 17.88
N ARG A 59 4.90 11.53 17.64
CA ARG A 59 4.33 11.37 16.30
C ARG A 59 3.80 12.71 15.81
N ALA A 60 3.38 12.76 14.54
CA ALA A 60 2.93 14.00 13.91
C ALA A 60 1.75 14.68 14.62
N MET A 61 0.86 13.91 15.25
CA MET A 61 -0.24 14.44 16.09
C MET A 61 0.12 14.65 17.58
N GLY A 62 1.40 14.56 17.94
CA GLY A 62 1.87 14.80 19.32
C GLY A 62 1.70 13.62 20.27
N THR A 63 1.19 12.47 19.82
CA THR A 63 1.22 11.24 20.63
C THR A 63 2.64 10.67 20.64
N LYS A 64 3.16 10.29 21.80
CA LYS A 64 4.50 9.70 21.91
C LYS A 64 4.53 8.22 21.53
N ASN A 65 5.50 7.82 20.70
CA ASN A 65 5.81 6.41 20.47
C ASN A 65 6.32 5.76 21.76
N PRO A 66 5.92 4.52 22.06
CA PRO A 66 6.57 3.78 23.14
C PRO A 66 8.06 3.57 22.83
N ASN A 67 8.84 3.25 23.86
CA ASN A 67 10.22 2.79 23.70
C ASN A 67 10.23 1.33 23.21
N TYR A 68 9.69 1.09 22.02
CA TYR A 68 9.58 -0.24 21.43
C TYR A 68 10.96 -0.79 21.03
N THR A 69 11.13 -2.11 21.12
CA THR A 69 12.40 -2.80 20.86
C THR A 69 12.35 -3.74 19.65
N ALA A 70 11.16 -3.92 19.06
CA ALA A 70 10.90 -4.79 17.92
C ALA A 70 9.97 -4.08 16.93
N THR A 71 9.01 -4.79 16.34
CA THR A 71 7.98 -4.16 15.51
C THR A 71 7.06 -3.30 16.37
N HIS A 72 6.55 -2.21 15.78
CA HIS A 72 5.55 -1.37 16.43
C HIS A 72 4.44 -1.03 15.44
N VAL A 73 3.20 -1.20 15.86
CA VAL A 73 2.00 -0.93 15.05
C VAL A 73 1.18 0.14 15.72
N PHE A 74 0.74 1.12 14.95
CA PHE A 74 -0.19 2.15 15.41
C PHE A 74 -1.13 2.59 14.29
N ARG A 75 -2.26 3.20 14.66
CA ARG A 75 -3.20 3.77 13.69
C ARG A 75 -2.61 5.02 13.07
N ASN A 76 -2.61 5.10 11.74
CA ASN A 76 -2.06 6.23 11.01
C ASN A 76 -2.75 7.52 11.46
N ASP A 77 -1.95 8.54 11.78
CA ASP A 77 -2.44 9.85 12.22
C ASP A 77 -3.18 10.59 11.08
N TYR A 78 -2.82 10.32 9.83
CA TYR A 78 -3.47 10.85 8.62
C TYR A 78 -3.96 9.69 7.73
N PRO A 79 -5.01 8.96 8.15
CA PRO A 79 -5.46 7.78 7.41
C PRO A 79 -6.18 8.18 6.12
N ALA A 80 -5.97 7.41 5.05
CA ALA A 80 -6.62 7.63 3.75
C ALA A 80 -8.14 7.37 3.79
N VAL A 81 -8.59 6.55 4.74
CA VAL A 81 -10.00 6.19 4.95
C VAL A 81 -10.36 6.28 6.44
N LYS A 82 -11.65 6.49 6.74
CA LYS A 82 -12.17 6.57 8.10
C LYS A 82 -13.22 5.50 8.34
N ARG A 83 -13.28 4.95 9.55
CA ARG A 83 -14.38 4.06 9.98
C ARG A 83 -15.70 4.81 10.04
N GLU A 84 -15.65 6.00 10.64
CA GLU A 84 -16.81 6.83 10.87
C GLU A 84 -16.86 7.95 9.82
N GLN A 85 -17.83 7.83 8.93
CA GLN A 85 -18.21 8.85 7.97
C GLN A 85 -19.68 8.59 7.54
N PRO A 86 -20.39 9.59 7.00
CA PRO A 86 -21.70 9.38 6.40
C PRO A 86 -21.64 8.36 5.27
N ASP A 87 -22.69 7.56 5.11
CA ASP A 87 -22.85 6.76 3.91
C ASP A 87 -23.20 7.65 2.72
N LEU A 88 -22.62 7.34 1.56
CA LEU A 88 -22.96 8.03 0.33
C LEU A 88 -24.37 7.58 -0.08
N VAL A 89 -25.33 8.50 -0.06
CA VAL A 89 -26.69 8.25 -0.53
C VAL A 89 -26.73 8.54 -2.02
N GLU A 90 -27.04 7.53 -2.83
CA GLU A 90 -27.29 7.73 -4.26
C GLU A 90 -28.58 8.55 -4.43
N GLU A 91 -28.55 9.58 -5.28
CA GLU A 91 -29.76 10.29 -5.70
C GLU A 91 -30.69 9.28 -6.39
N GLN A 92 -31.81 8.92 -5.73
CA GLN A 92 -32.84 8.07 -6.31
C GLN A 92 -33.58 8.82 -7.42
N SER A 93 -32.99 8.92 -8.60
CA SER A 93 -33.68 9.49 -9.76
C SER A 93 -34.50 8.42 -10.48
N HIS A 94 -35.46 7.76 -9.82
CA HIS A 94 -36.39 6.87 -10.53
C HIS A 94 -37.81 6.90 -9.96
N GLU A 95 -38.62 7.80 -10.53
CA GLU A 95 -40.00 7.42 -10.86
C GLU A 95 -39.94 6.20 -11.79
N LYS A 96 -40.79 5.19 -11.52
CA LYS A 96 -40.88 3.95 -12.32
C LYS A 96 -41.11 4.29 -13.80
N GLY A 97 -40.12 4.03 -14.66
CA GLY A 97 -40.25 4.11 -16.12
C GLY A 97 -39.24 5.02 -16.85
N GLN A 98 -38.41 5.79 -16.15
CA GLN A 98 -37.37 6.61 -16.81
C GLN A 98 -36.03 5.89 -16.95
N THR A 99 -35.46 5.95 -18.15
CA THR A 99 -34.10 5.51 -18.48
C THR A 99 -33.07 6.20 -17.58
N LEU A 100 -32.10 5.44 -17.05
CA LEU A 100 -30.95 5.96 -16.30
C LEU A 100 -30.35 7.19 -17.01
N SER A 101 -30.25 8.31 -16.28
CA SER A 101 -29.65 9.53 -16.80
C SER A 101 -28.22 9.26 -17.32
N LEU A 102 -27.77 10.04 -18.31
CA LEU A 102 -26.38 9.94 -18.79
C LEU A 102 -25.37 10.09 -17.65
N LYS A 103 -25.71 10.92 -16.65
CA LYS A 103 -24.92 11.13 -15.44
C LYS A 103 -24.77 9.83 -14.64
N SER A 104 -25.86 9.13 -14.31
CA SER A 104 -25.78 7.89 -13.52
C SER A 104 -25.10 6.73 -14.25
N ARG A 105 -25.06 6.77 -15.59
CA ARG A 105 -24.34 5.75 -16.39
C ARG A 105 -22.83 5.99 -16.48
N LEU A 106 -22.39 7.24 -16.53
CA LEU A 106 -20.99 7.60 -16.75
C LEU A 106 -20.24 8.01 -15.47
N GLN A 107 -20.96 8.49 -14.45
CA GLN A 107 -20.41 8.97 -13.18
C GLN A 107 -20.85 8.03 -12.05
N LYS A 108 -20.02 7.02 -11.77
CA LYS A 108 -20.22 6.08 -10.67
C LYS A 108 -19.31 6.45 -9.51
N THR A 109 -19.89 6.60 -8.33
CA THR A 109 -19.16 6.92 -7.09
C THR A 109 -19.65 5.99 -5.99
N GLN A 110 -18.75 5.51 -5.14
CA GLN A 110 -19.07 4.67 -3.99
C GLN A 110 -18.35 5.20 -2.75
N GLY A 111 -19.02 5.15 -1.60
CA GLY A 111 -18.40 5.46 -0.31
C GLY A 111 -17.47 4.32 0.13
N VAL A 112 -16.31 4.67 0.70
CA VAL A 112 -15.33 3.70 1.21
C VAL A 112 -14.99 4.03 2.65
N LYS A 113 -15.07 3.03 3.54
CA LYS A 113 -14.76 3.13 4.97
C LYS A 113 -13.64 2.16 5.33
N GLY A 114 -12.81 2.52 6.30
CA GLY A 114 -11.79 1.61 6.80
C GLY A 114 -10.83 2.23 7.81
N ASP A 115 -9.69 1.55 8.02
CA ASP A 115 -8.58 2.05 8.81
C ASP A 115 -7.27 1.96 8.06
N CYS A 116 -6.33 2.80 8.47
CA CYS A 116 -4.94 2.71 8.04
C CYS A 116 -4.05 2.55 9.28
N PHE A 117 -3.09 1.64 9.18
CA PHE A 117 -2.08 1.40 10.21
C PHE A 117 -0.69 1.62 9.63
N VAL A 118 0.23 2.05 10.48
CA VAL A 118 1.66 2.11 10.20
C VAL A 118 2.34 0.99 10.98
N ILE A 119 3.32 0.34 10.35
CA ILE A 119 4.14 -0.69 10.98
C ILE A 119 5.60 -0.25 10.88
N CYS A 120 6.24 0.00 12.02
CA CYS A 120 7.69 0.14 12.11
C CYS A 120 8.30 -1.26 12.22
N PHE A 121 9.26 -1.60 11.36
CA PHE A 121 9.88 -2.93 11.33
C PHE A 121 10.96 -3.13 12.38
N SER A 122 11.60 -2.05 12.83
CA SER A 122 12.70 -2.05 13.78
C SER A 122 12.75 -0.73 14.53
N PRO A 123 13.26 -0.68 15.77
CA PRO A 123 13.62 0.57 16.43
C PRO A 123 14.83 1.25 15.77
N ASN A 124 15.61 0.52 14.96
CA ASN A 124 16.77 1.06 14.28
C ASN A 124 16.35 1.76 12.98
N HIS A 125 16.47 3.09 12.98
CA HIS A 125 16.10 3.96 11.86
C HIS A 125 16.90 3.69 10.57
N SER A 126 18.15 3.22 10.70
CA SER A 126 19.04 2.96 9.57
C SER A 126 18.83 1.60 8.90
N LEU A 127 18.03 0.72 9.53
CA LEU A 127 17.96 -0.68 9.16
C LEU A 127 16.87 -0.93 8.11
N THR A 128 17.27 -1.42 6.96
CA THR A 128 16.37 -1.87 5.90
C THR A 128 16.18 -3.38 5.94
N LEU A 129 15.07 -3.88 5.37
CA LEU A 129 14.69 -5.30 5.40
C LEU A 129 15.83 -6.27 4.99
N PRO A 130 16.63 -6.02 3.93
CA PRO A 130 17.73 -6.93 3.54
C PRO A 130 18.88 -7.01 4.56
N ARG A 131 19.00 -6.02 5.46
CA ARG A 131 20.04 -5.94 6.49
C ARG A 131 19.56 -6.46 7.86
N MET A 132 18.28 -6.81 7.98
CA MET A 132 17.72 -7.34 9.22
C MET A 132 18.14 -8.79 9.43
N GLU A 133 18.35 -9.16 10.69
CA GLU A 133 18.50 -10.55 11.08
C GLU A 133 17.23 -11.35 10.76
N ILE A 134 17.38 -12.62 10.39
CA ILE A 134 16.26 -13.50 10.02
C ILE A 134 15.20 -13.52 11.12
N ASN A 135 15.61 -13.58 12.39
CA ASN A 135 14.69 -13.56 13.52
C ASN A 135 13.86 -12.26 13.54
N ALA A 136 14.46 -11.10 13.25
CA ALA A 136 13.73 -9.82 13.20
C ALA A 136 12.73 -9.79 12.04
N ILE A 137 13.11 -10.34 10.87
CA ILE A 137 12.20 -10.49 9.71
C ILE A 137 11.01 -11.38 10.08
N MET A 138 11.22 -12.47 10.81
CA MET A 138 10.14 -13.33 11.29
C MET A 138 9.15 -12.58 12.19
N HIS A 139 9.62 -11.65 13.03
CA HIS A 139 8.73 -10.80 13.82
C HIS A 139 7.90 -9.85 12.93
N VAL A 140 8.46 -9.32 11.85
CA VAL A 140 7.71 -8.52 10.86
C VAL A 140 6.60 -9.34 10.22
N VAL A 141 6.90 -10.55 9.76
CA VAL A 141 5.90 -11.45 9.16
C VAL A 141 4.81 -11.82 10.16
N GLU A 142 5.17 -12.11 11.40
CA GLU A 142 4.21 -12.41 12.45
C GLU A 142 3.32 -11.20 12.77
N THR A 143 3.88 -9.99 12.76
CA THR A 143 3.13 -8.74 12.93
C THR A 143 2.11 -8.56 11.80
N TRP A 144 2.47 -8.84 10.55
CA TRP A 144 1.53 -8.80 9.42
C TRP A 144 0.40 -9.80 9.59
N LYS A 145 0.72 -11.04 9.97
CA LYS A 145 -0.28 -12.08 10.22
C LYS A 145 -1.25 -11.65 11.32
N GLN A 146 -0.74 -11.21 12.46
CA GLN A 146 -1.55 -10.78 13.60
C GLN A 146 -2.47 -9.64 13.22
N LEU A 147 -1.94 -8.58 12.58
CA LEU A 147 -2.76 -7.44 12.16
C LEU A 147 -3.83 -7.88 11.14
N CYS A 148 -3.48 -8.72 10.17
CA CYS A 148 -4.42 -9.24 9.19
C CYS A 148 -5.56 -10.04 9.86
N PHE A 149 -5.25 -10.95 10.78
CA PHE A 149 -6.26 -11.73 11.50
C PHE A 149 -7.12 -10.88 12.42
N GLN A 150 -6.53 -9.91 13.12
CA GLN A 150 -7.27 -8.97 13.97
C GLN A 150 -8.27 -8.16 13.14
N LEU A 151 -7.84 -7.60 12.01
CA LEU A 151 -8.70 -6.81 11.12
C LEU A 151 -9.77 -7.69 10.46
N LYS A 152 -9.44 -8.92 10.07
CA LYS A 152 -10.42 -9.88 9.55
C LYS A 152 -11.50 -10.20 10.59
N THR A 153 -11.11 -10.44 11.84
CA THR A 153 -12.05 -10.75 12.93
C THR A 153 -12.97 -9.55 13.20
N ALA A 154 -12.39 -8.36 13.35
CA ALA A 154 -13.14 -7.11 13.51
C ALA A 154 -14.06 -6.82 12.30
N SER A 155 -13.67 -7.27 11.10
CA SER A 155 -14.49 -7.19 9.89
C SER A 155 -15.75 -8.02 9.99
N SER A 156 -15.58 -9.30 10.36
CA SER A 156 -16.67 -10.28 10.43
C SER A 156 -17.73 -9.93 11.47
N GLU A 157 -17.37 -9.16 12.50
CA GLU A 157 -18.27 -8.82 13.61
C GLU A 157 -19.09 -7.54 13.38
N ARG A 158 -18.70 -6.61 12.47
CA ARG A 158 -19.47 -5.38 12.16
C ARG A 158 -18.91 -4.45 11.07
N MET A 159 -17.85 -4.82 10.31
CA MET A 159 -17.18 -3.89 9.39
C MET A 159 -16.86 -4.56 8.06
N HIS A 160 -17.53 -4.23 6.97
CA HIS A 160 -17.17 -4.76 5.65
C HIS A 160 -15.93 -4.06 5.08
N TYR A 161 -14.72 -4.53 5.43
CA TYR A 161 -13.53 -4.17 4.66
C TYR A 161 -13.54 -5.02 3.39
N ARG A 162 -14.22 -4.57 2.33
CA ARG A 162 -14.07 -5.18 1.01
C ARG A 162 -12.82 -4.60 0.36
N TYR A 163 -11.88 -5.48 0.00
CA TYR A 163 -11.04 -5.18 -1.15
C TYR A 163 -11.98 -5.02 -2.34
N ILE A 164 -11.92 -3.87 -2.99
CA ILE A 164 -12.73 -3.57 -4.18
C ILE A 164 -12.26 -4.56 -5.25
N GLU A 165 -13.14 -5.52 -5.61
CA GLU A 165 -13.04 -6.29 -6.85
C GLU A 165 -13.60 -5.46 -8.02
#